data_AF-A0A1V3S7Y1-F1
#
_entry.id   AF-A0A1V3S7Y1-F1
#
_cell.length_a   1.000
_cell.length_b   1.000
_cell.length_c   1.000
_cell.angle_alpha   90.00
_cell.angle_beta   90.00
_cell.angle_gamma   90.00
#
_symmetry.space_group_name_H-M   'P 1'
#
loop_
_entity.id
_entity.type
_entity.pdbx_description
1 polymer ?
#
loop_
_entity_poly.entity_id
_entity_poly.type
_entity_poly.pdbx_seq_one_letter_code
_entity_poly.pdbx_strand_id
1 'polypeptide(L)'
;MSELVQGALYPAIRTKDVRAYVAPIAPSAEQTRIADQLDSLLARINACHHRLDTIPSLLKRFRQAVLELALTGELTAEWRDGAAIEMNASQSTTLGNIADVGTGSTPLRSNSSYFADSGTPWITSAATGRPYVDEAREYVTPAAITAHRLKVYAPGTLLVAMYGEGKTRGQITELRIHATINQACAAVSVDESQASTAFVKLALLVQYEQMRALAEGGNQPNLNLSKVKGIPIQLPPLIEQAQIVRRVEALFKLADRIEACYNAACAQAQRLTPLVLAKAFRGELLPQDPSDEPASALLARIAAQRESATLVAKIRQPRAPRAARVPKESADMTKSRQDDDVKGKPYLAGHLRRLGEPVAAQVLFKVSELPVADFYKQLAWEVEQGLVKDNTTSLEPGHAAG
;
A
#
# COMPACT_ATOMS: atom_id res chain seq x y z
N MET A 1 14.46 -12.57 -23.51
CA MET A 1 13.60 -11.40 -23.80
C MET A 1 14.06 -10.13 -23.09
N SER A 2 14.59 -10.17 -21.85
CA SER A 2 15.08 -8.95 -21.16
C SER A 2 16.26 -8.28 -21.85
N GLU A 3 17.12 -9.03 -22.54
CA GLU A 3 18.25 -8.51 -23.33
C GLU A 3 17.83 -7.72 -24.60
N LEU A 4 16.56 -7.83 -24.99
CA LEU A 4 15.99 -7.14 -26.17
C LEU A 4 15.33 -5.81 -25.80
N VAL A 5 15.26 -5.48 -24.50
CA VAL A 5 14.70 -4.22 -24.00
C VAL A 5 15.70 -3.10 -24.27
N GLN A 6 15.24 -2.05 -24.94
CA GLN A 6 16.04 -0.86 -25.27
C GLN A 6 15.38 0.42 -24.73
N GLY A 7 16.19 1.46 -24.49
CA GLY A 7 15.72 2.78 -24.06
C GLY A 7 16.00 3.08 -22.59
N ALA A 8 16.67 4.21 -22.31
CA ALA A 8 17.05 4.62 -20.96
C ALA A 8 15.93 5.33 -20.20
N LEU A 9 15.06 6.07 -20.90
CA LEU A 9 13.91 6.81 -20.33
C LEU A 9 12.59 6.02 -20.44
N TYR A 10 12.46 5.14 -21.43
CA TYR A 10 11.31 4.28 -21.63
C TYR A 10 11.76 2.89 -22.10
N PRO A 11 11.87 1.91 -21.19
CA PRO A 11 12.28 0.55 -21.56
C PRO A 11 11.20 -0.11 -22.44
N ALA A 12 11.54 -0.48 -23.66
CA ALA A 12 10.61 -1.12 -24.60
C ALA A 12 11.28 -2.19 -25.47
N ILE A 13 10.48 -3.15 -25.97
CA ILE A 13 10.91 -4.15 -26.95
C ILE A 13 10.33 -3.75 -28.32
N ARG A 14 11.12 -3.86 -29.39
CA ARG A 14 10.64 -3.51 -30.73
C ARG A 14 9.68 -4.56 -31.26
N THR A 15 8.67 -4.14 -32.02
CA THR A 15 7.67 -5.03 -32.62
C THR A 15 8.30 -6.14 -33.46
N LYS A 16 9.41 -5.87 -34.16
CA LYS A 16 10.15 -6.87 -34.94
C LYS A 16 10.73 -7.99 -34.05
N ASP A 17 11.19 -7.64 -32.85
CA ASP A 17 11.84 -8.56 -31.92
C ASP A 17 10.77 -9.47 -31.30
N VAL A 18 9.59 -8.93 -30.99
CA VAL A 18 8.41 -9.72 -30.57
C VAL A 18 7.95 -10.68 -31.67
N ARG A 19 7.86 -10.22 -32.93
CA ARG A 19 7.45 -11.06 -34.07
C ARG A 19 8.44 -12.17 -34.40
N ALA A 20 9.72 -11.95 -34.11
CA ALA A 20 10.78 -12.93 -34.32
C ALA A 20 10.87 -13.97 -33.18
N TYR A 21 10.13 -13.79 -32.09
CA TYR A 21 10.15 -14.72 -30.96
C TYR A 21 9.58 -16.08 -31.36
N VAL A 22 10.38 -17.13 -31.12
CA VAL A 22 9.98 -18.52 -31.36
C VAL A 22 9.45 -19.08 -30.05
N ALA A 23 8.13 -19.28 -29.98
CA ALA A 23 7.48 -19.92 -28.85
C ALA A 23 7.33 -21.43 -29.10
N PRO A 24 7.54 -22.29 -28.08
CA PRO A 24 7.10 -23.67 -28.14
C PRO A 24 5.56 -23.70 -28.21
N ILE A 25 5.00 -24.41 -29.19
CA ILE A 25 3.56 -24.52 -29.40
C ILE A 25 3.17 -26.00 -29.28
N ALA A 26 2.27 -26.29 -28.34
CA ALA A 26 1.61 -27.59 -28.21
C ALA A 26 0.44 -27.73 -29.21
N PRO A 27 -0.06 -28.94 -29.49
CA PRO A 27 -1.33 -29.16 -30.21
C PRO A 27 -2.51 -28.42 -29.59
N SER A 28 -3.53 -28.09 -30.40
CA SER A 28 -4.64 -27.24 -29.95
C SER A 28 -5.42 -27.84 -28.78
N ALA A 29 -5.61 -29.16 -28.75
CA ALA A 29 -6.31 -29.84 -27.65
C ALA A 29 -5.51 -29.73 -26.34
N GLU A 30 -4.19 -29.94 -26.41
CA GLU A 30 -3.27 -29.78 -25.29
C GLU A 30 -3.23 -28.31 -24.79
N GLN A 31 -3.20 -27.33 -25.71
CA GLN A 31 -3.27 -25.90 -25.37
C GLN A 31 -4.53 -25.58 -24.54
N THR A 32 -5.71 -26.05 -24.98
CA THR A 32 -6.97 -25.81 -24.27
C THR A 32 -6.92 -26.39 -22.85
N ARG A 33 -6.46 -27.63 -22.68
CA ARG A 33 -6.35 -28.23 -21.33
C ARG A 33 -5.34 -27.52 -20.44
N ILE A 34 -4.20 -27.09 -20.99
CA ILE A 34 -3.22 -26.30 -20.23
C ILE A 34 -3.85 -24.98 -19.80
N ALA A 35 -4.58 -24.29 -20.68
CA ALA A 35 -5.27 -23.04 -20.36
C ALA A 35 -6.34 -23.24 -19.28
N ASP A 36 -7.21 -24.25 -19.42
CA ASP A 36 -8.26 -24.55 -18.43
C ASP A 36 -7.66 -24.86 -17.04
N GLN A 37 -6.56 -25.61 -17.01
CA GLN A 37 -5.87 -25.95 -15.77
C GLN A 37 -5.17 -24.73 -15.15
N LEU A 38 -4.57 -23.87 -15.98
CA LEU A 38 -4.00 -22.61 -15.54
C LEU A 38 -5.07 -21.71 -14.93
N ASP A 39 -6.21 -21.54 -15.60
CA ASP A 39 -7.32 -20.73 -15.12
C ASP A 39 -7.83 -21.22 -13.76
N SER A 40 -8.00 -22.54 -13.61
CA SER A 40 -8.39 -23.17 -12.34
C SER A 40 -7.37 -22.91 -11.21
N LEU A 41 -6.08 -23.10 -11.49
CA LEU A 41 -5.02 -22.89 -10.49
C LEU A 41 -4.85 -21.42 -10.13
N LEU A 42 -4.89 -20.52 -11.11
CA LEU A 42 -4.80 -19.08 -10.89
C LEU A 42 -6.01 -18.56 -10.12
N ALA A 43 -7.22 -19.06 -10.42
CA ALA A 43 -8.41 -18.75 -9.63
C ALA A 43 -8.27 -19.17 -8.17
N ARG A 44 -7.71 -20.36 -7.90
CA ARG A 44 -7.44 -20.82 -6.52
C ARG A 44 -6.38 -19.97 -5.82
N ILE A 45 -5.32 -19.56 -6.52
CA ILE A 45 -4.28 -18.68 -5.96
C ILE A 45 -4.87 -17.31 -5.62
N ASN A 46 -5.67 -16.73 -6.52
CA ASN A 46 -6.35 -15.45 -6.28
C ASN A 46 -7.32 -15.53 -5.08
N ALA A 47 -8.08 -16.61 -4.97
CA ALA A 47 -8.93 -16.84 -3.80
C ALA A 47 -8.12 -16.96 -2.49
N CYS A 48 -6.92 -17.55 -2.55
CA CYS A 48 -6.00 -17.60 -1.41
C CYS A 48 -5.50 -16.21 -1.02
N HIS A 49 -5.07 -15.39 -1.99
CA HIS A 49 -4.67 -13.99 -1.76
C HIS A 49 -5.79 -13.19 -1.09
N HIS A 50 -7.00 -13.26 -1.62
CA HIS A 50 -8.15 -12.57 -1.03
C HIS A 50 -8.42 -12.97 0.43
N ARG A 51 -8.27 -14.26 0.78
CA ARG A 51 -8.43 -14.69 2.18
C ARG A 51 -7.33 -14.13 3.06
N LEU A 52 -6.08 -14.12 2.60
CA LEU A 52 -4.94 -13.57 3.32
C LEU A 52 -5.12 -12.05 3.54
N ASP A 53 -5.64 -11.31 2.57
CA ASP A 53 -5.84 -9.85 2.66
C ASP A 53 -6.77 -9.42 3.80
N THR A 54 -7.63 -10.33 4.30
CA THR A 54 -8.52 -10.05 5.43
C THR A 54 -7.80 -10.07 6.79
N ILE A 55 -6.68 -10.79 6.90
CA ILE A 55 -6.02 -11.10 8.18
C ILE A 55 -5.50 -9.84 8.90
N PRO A 56 -4.84 -8.85 8.24
CA PRO A 56 -4.37 -7.64 8.91
C PRO A 56 -5.50 -6.87 9.61
N SER A 57 -6.68 -6.79 8.98
CA SER A 57 -7.84 -6.12 9.56
C SER A 57 -8.41 -6.87 10.78
N LEU A 58 -8.37 -8.21 10.76
CA LEU A 58 -8.80 -9.06 11.86
C LEU A 58 -7.83 -8.94 13.05
N LEU A 59 -6.52 -8.98 12.80
CA LEU A 59 -5.50 -8.79 13.84
C LEU A 59 -5.61 -7.42 14.51
N LYS A 60 -5.88 -6.36 13.73
CA LYS A 60 -6.13 -5.03 14.28
C LYS A 60 -7.35 -5.02 15.22
N ARG A 61 -8.49 -5.58 14.78
CA ARG A 61 -9.70 -5.67 15.61
C ARG A 61 -9.49 -6.53 16.85
N PHE A 62 -8.78 -7.64 16.72
CA PHE A 62 -8.43 -8.51 17.84
C PHE A 62 -7.62 -7.76 18.91
N ARG A 63 -6.54 -7.06 18.50
CA ARG A 63 -5.72 -6.28 19.44
C ARG A 63 -6.54 -5.21 20.17
N GLN A 64 -7.44 -4.52 19.45
CA GLN A 64 -8.34 -3.54 20.04
C GLN A 64 -9.30 -4.18 21.07
N ALA A 65 -9.97 -5.28 20.71
CA ALA A 65 -10.88 -5.98 21.60
C ALA A 65 -10.19 -6.48 22.89
N VAL A 66 -8.96 -7.00 22.78
CA VAL A 66 -8.16 -7.42 23.94
C VAL A 66 -7.88 -6.26 24.89
N LEU A 67 -7.53 -5.09 24.35
CA LEU A 67 -7.30 -3.88 25.14
C LEU A 67 -8.57 -3.38 25.83
N GLU A 68 -9.71 -3.40 25.14
CA GLU A 68 -11.00 -3.02 25.71
C GLU A 68 -11.39 -3.95 26.87
N LEU A 69 -11.29 -5.27 26.69
CA LEU A 69 -11.55 -6.27 27.73
C LEU A 69 -10.61 -6.15 28.94
N ALA A 70 -9.38 -5.67 28.72
CA ALA A 70 -8.43 -5.42 29.80
C ALA A 70 -8.87 -4.24 30.70
N LEU A 71 -9.51 -3.21 30.12
CA LEU A 71 -10.00 -2.06 30.88
C LEU A 71 -11.37 -2.27 31.53
N THR A 72 -12.26 -3.08 30.92
CA THR A 72 -13.54 -3.43 31.57
C THR A 72 -13.36 -4.42 32.72
N GLY A 73 -12.16 -4.99 32.85
CA GLY A 73 -11.83 -6.02 33.83
C GLY A 73 -12.40 -7.39 33.46
N GLU A 74 -13.05 -7.56 32.31
CA GLU A 74 -13.57 -8.85 31.87
C GLU A 74 -12.45 -9.87 31.69
N LEU A 75 -11.27 -9.43 31.25
CA LEU A 75 -10.10 -10.30 31.07
C LEU A 75 -9.64 -10.97 32.38
N THR A 76 -9.98 -10.39 33.53
CA THR A 76 -9.59 -10.89 34.86
C THR A 76 -10.77 -11.36 35.71
N ALA A 77 -12.00 -11.35 35.18
CA ALA A 77 -13.21 -11.70 35.93
C ALA A 77 -13.14 -13.06 36.63
N GLU A 78 -12.88 -14.15 35.89
CA GLU A 78 -12.78 -15.50 36.46
C GLU A 78 -11.68 -15.62 37.53
N TRP A 79 -10.59 -14.85 37.39
CA TRP A 79 -9.52 -14.87 38.39
C TRP A 79 -9.91 -14.13 39.66
N ARG A 80 -10.70 -13.05 39.57
CA ARG A 80 -11.21 -12.35 40.76
C ARG A 80 -12.09 -13.27 41.60
N ASP A 81 -12.96 -14.04 40.95
CA ASP A 81 -13.87 -14.97 41.63
C ASP A 81 -13.12 -16.06 42.41
N GLY A 82 -12.01 -16.54 41.86
CA GLY A 82 -11.19 -17.58 42.49
C GLY A 82 -10.17 -17.08 43.53
N ALA A 83 -9.83 -15.79 43.53
CA ALA A 83 -8.70 -15.29 44.31
C ALA A 83 -9.04 -14.87 45.75
N ALA A 84 -10.34 -14.87 46.15
CA ALA A 84 -10.80 -14.44 47.48
C ALA A 84 -10.15 -13.14 47.97
N ILE A 85 -9.82 -12.25 47.04
CA ILE A 85 -9.21 -10.97 47.37
C ILE A 85 -10.34 -10.11 47.90
N GLU A 86 -10.28 -9.73 49.19
CA GLU A 86 -11.02 -8.58 49.71
C GLU A 86 -10.52 -7.35 48.95
N MET A 87 -11.10 -7.12 47.77
CA MET A 87 -10.63 -6.12 46.84
C MET A 87 -11.03 -4.75 47.36
N ASN A 88 -10.04 -3.94 47.71
CA ASN A 88 -10.19 -2.49 47.50
C ASN A 88 -10.55 -2.32 46.03
N ALA A 89 -11.76 -1.84 45.77
CA ALA A 89 -12.28 -1.61 44.42
C ALA A 89 -11.31 -0.75 43.60
N SER A 90 -11.30 -0.94 42.28
CA SER A 90 -10.52 -0.11 41.36
C SER A 90 -10.63 1.36 41.72
N GLN A 91 -9.49 2.00 41.97
CA GLN A 91 -9.45 3.40 42.37
C GLN A 91 -9.31 4.28 41.12
N SER A 92 -10.15 5.30 41.02
CA SER A 92 -9.98 6.34 40.01
C SER A 92 -8.88 7.31 40.46
N THR A 93 -7.86 7.50 39.64
CA THR A 93 -6.79 8.48 39.85
C THR A 93 -6.44 9.19 38.55
N THR A 94 -5.45 10.07 38.56
CA THR A 94 -4.92 10.72 37.36
C THR A 94 -3.47 10.31 37.14
N LEU A 95 -3.01 10.39 35.89
CA LEU A 95 -1.64 10.03 35.53
C LEU A 95 -0.60 10.82 36.34
N GLY A 96 -0.86 12.10 36.61
CA GLY A 96 0.04 12.96 37.39
C GLY A 96 0.16 12.58 38.87
N ASN A 97 -0.78 11.80 39.43
CA ASN A 97 -0.71 11.33 40.81
C ASN A 97 0.14 10.06 40.96
N ILE A 98 0.36 9.31 39.88
CA ILE A 98 1.06 8.01 39.87
C ILE A 98 2.37 8.06 39.07
N ALA A 99 2.73 9.20 38.49
CA ALA A 99 3.91 9.34 37.65
C ALA A 99 4.49 10.77 37.67
N ASP A 100 5.82 10.89 37.57
CA ASP A 100 6.48 12.14 37.20
C ASP A 100 6.29 12.38 35.70
N VAL A 101 5.53 13.43 35.36
CA VAL A 101 5.28 13.83 33.97
C VAL A 101 6.05 15.11 33.66
N GLY A 102 7.04 14.97 32.78
CA GLY A 102 7.88 16.07 32.30
C GLY A 102 7.90 16.18 30.77
N THR A 103 8.68 17.13 30.26
CA THR A 103 8.99 17.28 28.84
C THR A 103 10.48 17.58 28.67
N GLY A 104 10.95 17.55 27.44
CA GLY A 104 12.33 17.87 27.11
C GLY A 104 12.49 19.25 26.46
N SER A 105 13.56 19.40 25.70
CA SER A 105 13.94 20.66 25.06
C SER A 105 14.63 20.39 23.73
N THR A 106 14.56 21.36 22.83
CA THR A 106 15.18 21.29 21.51
C THR A 106 16.43 22.15 21.51
N PRO A 107 17.64 21.57 21.37
CA PRO A 107 18.85 22.36 21.19
C PRO A 107 18.73 23.27 19.96
N LEU A 108 19.46 24.39 19.95
CA LEU A 108 19.47 25.27 18.78
C LEU A 108 19.97 24.51 17.55
N ARG A 109 19.07 24.21 16.61
CA ARG A 109 19.40 23.52 15.35
C ARG A 109 20.36 24.30 14.46
N SER A 110 20.47 25.63 14.65
CA SER A 110 21.45 26.46 13.96
C SER A 110 22.89 26.21 14.42
N ASN A 111 23.08 25.65 15.62
CA ASN A 111 24.40 25.28 16.10
C ASN A 111 24.65 23.78 15.91
N SER A 112 25.36 23.43 14.84
CA SER A 112 25.68 22.04 14.51
C SER A 112 26.52 21.34 15.59
N SER A 113 27.27 22.08 16.43
CA SER A 113 28.09 21.48 17.50
C SER A 113 27.27 20.84 18.63
N TYR A 114 25.95 21.09 18.65
CA TYR A 114 25.03 20.46 19.60
C TYR A 114 24.54 19.08 19.17
N PHE A 115 24.76 18.72 17.91
CA PHE A 115 24.38 17.44 17.33
C PHE A 115 25.63 16.67 16.89
N ALA A 116 25.54 15.36 16.89
CA ALA A 116 26.63 14.48 16.48
C ALA A 116 26.09 13.17 15.90
N ASP A 117 26.94 12.43 15.20
CA ASP A 117 26.61 11.09 14.67
C ASP A 117 26.46 10.04 15.79
N SER A 118 27.02 10.34 16.97
CA SER A 118 26.90 9.53 18.19
C SER A 118 26.91 10.42 19.43
N GLY A 119 26.40 9.92 20.55
CA GLY A 119 26.31 10.68 21.80
C GLY A 119 25.10 10.27 22.62
N THR A 120 24.48 11.24 23.29
CA THR A 120 23.24 10.96 24.03
C THR A 120 22.06 10.94 23.06
N PRO A 121 21.26 9.87 23.03
CA PRO A 121 20.05 9.78 22.21
C PRO A 121 19.12 10.98 22.42
N TRP A 122 18.61 11.57 21.32
CA TRP A 122 17.60 12.61 21.36
C TRP A 122 16.37 12.19 20.53
N ILE A 123 15.25 12.01 21.23
CA ILE A 123 14.02 11.44 20.68
C ILE A 123 12.98 12.54 20.43
N THR A 124 12.33 12.47 19.28
CA THR A 124 11.23 13.36 18.92
C THR A 124 9.91 12.60 18.85
N SER A 125 8.79 13.32 18.77
CA SER A 125 7.47 12.71 18.63
C SER A 125 7.31 11.82 17.40
N ALA A 126 8.20 11.92 16.40
CA ALA A 126 8.20 11.01 15.25
C ALA A 126 8.58 9.56 15.59
N ALA A 127 9.16 9.31 16.77
CA ALA A 127 9.49 7.97 17.25
C ALA A 127 8.34 7.28 18.00
N THR A 128 7.24 7.99 18.29
CA THR A 128 6.07 7.39 18.96
C THR A 128 5.27 6.52 17.98
N GLY A 129 4.34 5.73 18.52
CA GLY A 129 3.49 4.83 17.72
C GLY A 129 4.12 3.45 17.45
N ARG A 130 5.40 3.28 17.78
CA ARG A 130 6.03 1.97 17.95
C ARG A 130 5.88 1.51 19.41
N PRO A 131 5.90 0.20 19.70
CA PRO A 131 5.83 -0.29 21.08
C PRO A 131 7.02 0.14 21.95
N TYR A 132 8.20 0.25 21.34
CA TYR A 132 9.45 0.57 22.02
C TYR A 132 10.35 1.45 21.16
N VAL A 133 11.25 2.19 21.82
CA VAL A 133 12.38 2.88 21.22
C VAL A 133 13.66 2.23 21.73
N ASP A 134 14.28 1.42 20.88
CA ASP A 134 15.55 0.74 21.14
C ASP A 134 16.77 1.53 20.61
N GLU A 135 16.55 2.49 19.71
CA GLU A 135 17.60 3.29 19.06
C GLU A 135 17.12 4.71 18.74
N ALA A 136 18.06 5.65 18.64
CA ALA A 136 17.80 7.02 18.21
C ALA A 136 18.34 7.30 16.81
N ARG A 137 17.69 8.24 16.12
CA ARG A 137 18.11 8.74 14.80
C ARG A 137 18.98 9.99 14.90
N GLU A 138 18.87 10.74 15.99
CA GLU A 138 19.62 11.95 16.26
C GLU A 138 20.26 11.83 17.64
N TYR A 139 21.49 12.33 17.76
CA TYR A 139 22.23 12.35 19.02
C TYR A 139 22.65 13.79 19.33
N VAL A 140 22.67 14.10 20.63
CA VAL A 140 23.10 15.40 21.15
C VAL A 140 24.40 15.28 21.92
N THR A 141 25.20 16.34 21.88
CA THR A 141 26.49 16.40 22.58
C THR A 141 26.30 16.79 24.06
N PRO A 142 27.29 16.50 24.93
CA PRO A 142 27.26 16.97 26.32
C PRO A 142 27.12 18.50 26.44
N ALA A 143 27.72 19.25 25.52
CA ALA A 143 27.58 20.70 25.46
C ALA A 143 26.11 21.14 25.26
N ALA A 144 25.36 20.43 24.41
CA ALA A 144 23.94 20.68 24.22
C ALA A 144 23.12 20.39 25.49
N ILE A 145 23.44 19.29 26.18
CA ILE A 145 22.78 18.91 27.44
C ILE A 145 22.95 20.00 28.49
N THR A 146 24.17 20.50 28.68
CA THR A 146 24.45 21.57 29.65
C THR A 146 23.82 22.90 29.23
N ALA A 147 24.00 23.32 27.97
CA ALA A 147 23.50 24.60 27.47
C ALA A 147 21.97 24.70 27.50
N HIS A 148 21.28 23.58 27.21
CA HIS A 148 19.81 23.53 27.12
C HIS A 148 19.15 22.80 28.28
N ARG A 149 19.92 22.38 29.31
CA ARG A 149 19.43 21.64 30.49
C ARG A 149 18.57 20.45 30.10
N LEU A 150 19.02 19.67 29.11
CA LEU A 150 18.24 18.54 28.59
C LEU A 150 18.12 17.48 29.69
N LYS A 151 16.88 17.09 30.04
CA LYS A 151 16.61 15.99 30.96
C LYS A 151 16.84 14.66 30.22
N VAL A 152 17.66 13.80 30.82
CA VAL A 152 17.85 12.41 30.37
C VAL A 152 16.85 11.54 31.12
N TYR A 153 16.03 10.82 30.37
CA TYR A 153 15.07 9.85 30.87
C TYR A 153 15.65 8.44 30.79
N ALA A 154 15.23 7.57 31.71
CA ALA A 154 15.71 6.20 31.81
C ALA A 154 14.88 5.23 30.95
N PRO A 155 15.39 4.03 30.67
CA PRO A 155 14.57 2.92 30.18
C PRO A 155 13.34 2.70 31.08
N GLY A 156 12.21 2.35 30.47
CA GLY A 156 10.90 2.22 31.12
C GLY A 156 10.05 3.49 31.08
N THR A 157 10.63 4.68 30.84
CA THR A 157 9.85 5.91 30.68
C THR A 157 8.94 5.81 29.44
N LEU A 158 7.65 6.12 29.62
CA LEU A 158 6.67 6.19 28.53
C LEU A 158 6.72 7.58 27.89
N LEU A 159 6.75 7.65 26.56
CA LEU A 159 6.66 8.89 25.81
C LEU A 159 5.29 9.02 25.16
N VAL A 160 4.59 10.11 25.44
CA VAL A 160 3.32 10.49 24.80
C VAL A 160 3.58 11.66 23.85
N ALA A 161 3.22 11.50 22.57
CA ALA A 161 3.32 12.58 21.60
C ALA A 161 2.25 13.66 21.88
N MET A 162 2.72 14.87 22.22
CA MET A 162 1.86 15.98 22.60
C MET A 162 1.29 16.74 21.40
N TYR A 163 2.07 16.85 20.32
CA TYR A 163 1.64 17.50 19.08
C TYR A 163 2.29 16.85 17.86
N GLY A 164 1.63 17.01 16.71
CA GLY A 164 1.99 16.41 15.43
C GLY A 164 0.75 16.26 14.55
N GLU A 165 0.94 16.29 13.23
CA GLU A 165 -0.16 16.16 12.26
C GLU A 165 -0.69 14.72 12.20
N GLY A 166 -1.97 14.59 11.82
CA GLY A 166 -2.62 13.30 11.60
C GLY A 166 -2.75 12.46 12.88
N LYS A 167 -2.18 11.25 12.85
CA LYS A 167 -2.31 10.23 13.92
C LYS A 167 -1.25 10.33 15.01
N THR A 168 -0.24 11.19 14.86
CA THR A 168 0.93 11.22 15.75
C THR A 168 0.54 11.61 17.18
N ARG A 169 -0.34 12.60 17.32
CA ARG A 169 -0.81 13.10 18.62
C ARG A 169 -1.49 11.99 19.43
N GLY A 170 -1.10 11.86 20.70
CA GLY A 170 -1.62 10.85 21.63
C GLY A 170 -0.94 9.48 21.50
N GLN A 171 -0.09 9.25 20.51
CA GLN A 171 0.66 7.99 20.41
C GLN A 171 1.63 7.83 21.56
N ILE A 172 1.78 6.59 22.02
CA ILE A 172 2.68 6.20 23.10
C ILE A 172 3.80 5.33 22.55
N THR A 173 4.97 5.42 23.16
CA THR A 173 6.05 4.43 23.05
C THR A 173 6.77 4.33 24.39
N GLU A 174 7.57 3.30 24.59
CA GLU A 174 8.37 3.10 25.79
C GLU A 174 9.87 3.16 25.45
N LEU A 175 10.63 3.91 26.24
CA LEU A 175 12.08 3.95 26.08
C LEU A 175 12.71 2.65 26.58
N ARG A 176 13.62 2.07 25.81
CA ARG A 176 14.53 1.00 26.26
C ARG A 176 15.99 1.45 26.38
N ILE A 177 16.23 2.72 26.09
CA ILE A 177 17.52 3.38 26.15
C ILE A 177 17.41 4.64 27.02
N HIS A 178 18.54 5.08 27.58
CA HIS A 178 18.62 6.41 28.15
C HIS A 178 18.54 7.45 27.03
N ALA A 179 17.61 8.40 27.15
CA ALA A 179 17.41 9.39 26.10
C ALA A 179 16.93 10.74 26.61
N THR A 180 17.35 11.79 25.91
CA THR A 180 16.73 13.11 25.99
C THR A 180 15.57 13.18 24.98
N ILE A 181 14.63 14.09 25.19
CA ILE A 181 13.48 14.25 24.28
C ILE A 181 13.31 15.71 23.86
N ASN A 182 12.54 15.96 22.81
CA ASN A 182 12.12 17.31 22.43
C ASN A 182 10.85 17.75 23.19
N GLN A 183 10.42 18.99 22.96
CA GLN A 183 9.21 19.55 23.57
C GLN A 183 7.90 18.93 23.04
N ALA A 184 7.97 18.07 22.02
CA ALA A 184 6.79 17.43 21.42
C ALA A 184 6.40 16.14 22.13
N CYS A 185 7.20 15.70 23.10
CA CYS A 185 6.97 14.51 23.90
C CYS A 185 6.73 14.90 25.36
N ALA A 186 5.71 14.30 25.97
CA ALA A 186 5.62 14.18 27.41
C ALA A 186 6.29 12.86 27.81
N ALA A 187 7.22 12.91 28.75
CA ALA A 187 7.80 11.74 29.38
C ALA A 187 7.08 11.46 30.69
N VAL A 188 6.61 10.22 30.85
CA VAL A 188 5.85 9.72 31.98
C VAL A 188 6.70 8.64 32.65
N SER A 189 7.23 8.96 33.83
CA SER A 189 7.99 8.03 34.65
C SER A 189 7.10 7.57 35.79
N VAL A 190 6.53 6.38 35.66
CA VAL A 190 5.55 5.82 36.61
C VAL A 190 6.25 5.42 37.91
N ASP A 191 5.62 5.73 39.04
CA ASP A 191 6.05 5.21 40.33
C ASP A 191 5.55 3.77 40.48
N GLU A 192 6.46 2.80 40.32
CA GLU A 192 6.17 1.36 40.43
C GLU A 192 5.64 0.93 41.81
N SER A 193 5.77 1.77 42.85
CA SER A 193 5.12 1.51 44.14
C SER A 193 3.61 1.77 44.11
N GLN A 194 3.15 2.61 43.16
CA GLN A 194 1.75 2.99 43.00
C GLN A 194 1.10 2.21 41.85
N ALA A 195 1.79 2.04 40.72
CA ALA A 195 1.22 1.45 39.51
C ALA A 195 2.29 0.76 38.65
N SER A 196 1.93 -0.34 37.99
CA SER A 196 2.83 -0.97 37.02
C SER A 196 2.97 -0.12 35.75
N THR A 197 4.20 0.17 35.32
CA THR A 197 4.44 0.90 34.05
C THR A 197 3.80 0.20 32.86
N ALA A 198 3.88 -1.14 32.81
CA ALA A 198 3.29 -1.93 31.74
C ALA A 198 1.76 -1.80 31.72
N PHE A 199 1.11 -1.77 32.88
CA PHE A 199 -0.33 -1.53 32.97
C PHE A 199 -0.69 -0.11 32.54
N VAL A 200 0.03 0.92 33.01
CA VAL A 200 -0.20 2.31 32.60
C VAL A 200 -0.04 2.47 31.09
N LYS A 201 0.95 1.83 30.49
CA LYS A 201 1.13 1.79 29.03
C LYS A 201 -0.10 1.21 28.32
N LEU A 202 -0.63 0.08 28.79
CA LEU A 202 -1.85 -0.51 28.24
C LEU A 202 -3.05 0.43 28.38
N ALA A 203 -3.24 1.04 29.55
CA ALA A 203 -4.33 1.97 29.80
C ALA A 203 -4.29 3.18 28.87
N LEU A 204 -3.10 3.76 28.65
CA LEU A 204 -2.91 4.85 27.70
C LEU A 204 -3.17 4.41 26.25
N LEU A 205 -2.76 3.21 25.85
CA LEU A 205 -3.00 2.71 24.49
C LEU A 205 -4.50 2.60 24.18
N VAL A 206 -5.33 2.20 25.16
CA VAL A 206 -6.79 2.11 24.97
C VAL A 206 -7.42 3.50 24.88
N GLN A 207 -6.91 4.45 25.67
CA GLN A 207 -7.40 5.83 25.69
C GLN A 207 -6.88 6.68 24.52
N TYR A 208 -6.21 6.09 23.52
CA TYR A 208 -5.62 6.83 22.40
C TYR A 208 -6.61 7.78 21.70
N GLU A 209 -7.79 7.30 21.32
CA GLU A 209 -8.79 8.14 20.65
C GLU A 209 -9.33 9.25 21.57
N GLN A 210 -9.48 8.97 22.87
CA GLN A 210 -9.90 9.96 23.86
C GLN A 210 -8.84 11.05 24.05
N MET A 211 -7.57 10.66 24.21
CA MET A 211 -6.43 11.59 24.26
C MET A 211 -6.32 12.42 22.99
N ARG A 212 -6.59 11.81 21.83
CA ARG A 212 -6.60 12.52 20.56
C ARG A 212 -7.73 13.55 20.48
N ALA A 213 -8.92 13.22 20.96
CA ALA A 213 -10.08 14.11 21.02
C ALA A 213 -9.91 15.26 22.04
N LEU A 214 -9.25 15.04 23.19
CA LEU A 214 -8.95 16.07 24.20
C LEU A 214 -8.09 17.25 23.67
N ALA A 215 -7.48 17.06 22.51
CA ALA A 215 -6.74 18.10 21.80
C ALA A 215 -7.58 18.83 20.75
N GLU A 216 -8.81 18.43 20.47
CA GLU A 216 -9.71 19.13 19.54
C GLU A 216 -10.51 20.21 20.29
N GLY A 217 -10.59 21.43 19.73
CA GLY A 217 -11.39 22.53 20.32
C GLY A 217 -10.70 23.88 20.52
N GLY A 218 -9.49 24.12 20.00
CA GLY A 218 -8.84 25.44 20.00
C GLY A 218 -8.01 25.70 18.74
N ASN A 219 -7.61 26.95 18.50
CA ASN A 219 -6.79 27.38 17.35
C ASN A 219 -5.45 26.62 17.19
N GLN A 220 -5.03 25.84 18.19
CA GLN A 220 -3.94 24.86 18.10
C GLN A 220 -4.36 23.55 18.78
N PRO A 221 -4.58 22.47 18.01
CA PRO A 221 -5.09 21.24 18.56
C PRO A 221 -3.94 20.37 19.14
N ASN A 222 -3.45 20.75 20.33
CA ASN A 222 -2.31 20.11 20.97
C ASN A 222 -2.67 19.56 22.36
N LEU A 223 -2.04 18.45 22.74
CA LEU A 223 -1.92 18.05 24.14
C LEU A 223 -0.84 18.92 24.80
N ASN A 224 -1.03 19.20 26.09
CA ASN A 224 -0.03 19.85 26.92
C ASN A 224 0.19 19.02 28.19
N LEU A 225 1.22 19.36 28.98
CA LEU A 225 1.54 18.60 30.18
C LEU A 225 0.41 18.55 31.19
N SER A 226 -0.38 19.61 31.35
CA SER A 226 -1.54 19.61 32.25
C SER A 226 -2.61 18.62 31.82
N LYS A 227 -2.91 18.56 30.50
CA LYS A 227 -3.83 17.58 29.93
C LYS A 227 -3.31 16.16 30.11
N VAL A 228 -2.02 15.92 29.87
CA VAL A 228 -1.39 14.59 30.06
C VAL A 228 -1.45 14.16 31.53
N LYS A 229 -1.11 15.06 32.47
CA LYS A 229 -1.22 14.80 33.91
C LYS A 229 -2.67 14.51 34.35
N GLY A 230 -3.63 15.15 33.72
CA GLY A 230 -5.06 14.99 34.01
C GLY A 230 -5.73 13.76 33.39
N ILE A 231 -5.00 12.92 32.63
CA ILE A 231 -5.58 11.70 32.05
C ILE A 231 -6.07 10.78 33.18
N PRO A 232 -7.35 10.38 33.18
CA PRO A 232 -7.90 9.51 34.20
C PRO A 232 -7.40 8.07 34.01
N ILE A 233 -6.99 7.43 35.11
CA ILE A 233 -6.55 6.04 35.12
C ILE A 233 -7.39 5.28 36.16
N GLN A 234 -8.02 4.19 35.71
CA GLN A 234 -8.63 3.22 36.61
C GLN A 234 -7.55 2.26 37.08
N LEU A 235 -7.29 2.28 38.38
CA LEU A 235 -6.17 1.57 38.99
C LEU A 235 -6.69 0.41 39.84
N PRO A 236 -6.76 -0.82 39.28
CA PRO A 236 -7.02 -2.00 40.09
C PRO A 236 -5.80 -2.29 41.01
N PRO A 237 -5.93 -3.17 42.01
CA PRO A 237 -4.79 -3.57 42.85
C PRO A 237 -3.59 -4.04 42.03
N LEU A 238 -2.37 -3.79 42.49
CA LEU A 238 -1.12 -4.14 41.77
C LEU A 238 -1.08 -5.60 41.31
N ILE A 239 -1.59 -6.52 42.13
CA ILE A 239 -1.67 -7.95 41.78
C ILE A 239 -2.59 -8.20 40.58
N GLU A 240 -3.69 -7.47 40.47
CA GLU A 240 -4.60 -7.54 39.33
C GLU A 240 -3.99 -6.87 38.10
N GLN A 241 -3.32 -5.71 38.25
CA GLN A 241 -2.57 -5.07 37.15
C GLN A 241 -1.58 -6.06 36.51
N ALA A 242 -0.83 -6.81 37.32
CA ALA A 242 0.09 -7.83 36.84
C ALA A 242 -0.62 -8.96 36.07
N GLN A 243 -1.81 -9.39 36.53
CA GLN A 243 -2.60 -10.39 35.79
C GLN A 243 -3.16 -9.86 34.47
N ILE A 244 -3.61 -8.60 34.44
CA ILE A 244 -4.05 -7.93 33.21
C ILE A 244 -2.91 -7.92 32.20
N VAL A 245 -1.74 -7.40 32.60
CA VAL A 245 -0.54 -7.32 31.75
C VAL A 245 -0.18 -8.71 31.22
N ARG A 246 -0.09 -9.72 32.10
CA ARG A 246 0.26 -11.09 31.72
C ARG A 246 -0.69 -11.67 30.66
N ARG A 247 -2.00 -11.47 30.82
CA ARG A 247 -3.02 -12.00 29.89
C ARG A 247 -3.01 -11.25 28.56
N VAL A 248 -2.90 -9.92 28.59
CA VAL A 248 -2.79 -9.11 27.37
C VAL A 248 -1.55 -9.48 26.57
N GLU A 249 -0.39 -9.59 27.23
CA GLU A 249 0.86 -10.00 26.57
C GLU A 249 0.75 -11.40 25.95
N ALA A 250 0.11 -12.36 26.63
CA ALA A 250 -0.09 -13.70 26.08
C ALA A 250 -0.93 -13.67 24.80
N LEU A 251 -2.01 -12.88 24.79
CA LEU A 251 -2.90 -12.73 23.63
C LEU A 251 -2.21 -11.96 22.49
N PHE A 252 -1.42 -10.93 22.81
CA PHE A 252 -0.65 -10.19 21.81
C PHE A 252 0.44 -11.06 21.18
N LYS A 253 1.15 -11.89 21.97
CA LYS A 253 2.09 -12.89 21.44
C LYS A 253 1.42 -13.87 20.49
N LEU A 254 0.15 -14.25 20.73
CA LEU A 254 -0.60 -15.07 19.79
C LEU A 254 -0.89 -14.31 18.49
N ALA A 255 -1.32 -13.05 18.57
CA ALA A 255 -1.53 -12.20 17.41
C ALA A 255 -0.25 -12.03 16.58
N ASP A 256 0.90 -11.82 17.22
CA ASP A 256 2.19 -11.67 16.56
C ASP A 256 2.61 -12.96 15.83
N ARG A 257 2.32 -14.14 16.41
CA ARG A 257 2.54 -15.44 15.74
C ARG A 257 1.66 -15.60 14.50
N ILE A 258 0.38 -15.20 14.59
CA ILE A 258 -0.53 -15.23 13.45
C ILE A 258 -0.06 -14.27 12.35
N GLU A 259 0.41 -13.07 12.72
CA GLU A 259 0.97 -12.09 11.79
C GLU A 259 2.23 -12.64 11.09
N ALA A 260 3.12 -13.29 11.82
CA ALA A 260 4.30 -13.95 11.25
C ALA A 260 3.93 -15.07 10.27
N CYS A 261 2.96 -15.93 10.64
CA CYS A 261 2.43 -16.97 9.76
C CYS A 261 1.78 -16.38 8.49
N TYR A 262 1.02 -15.29 8.63
CA TYR A 262 0.43 -14.56 7.52
C TYR A 262 1.51 -14.04 6.55
N ASN A 263 2.53 -13.36 7.06
CA ASN A 263 3.62 -12.83 6.24
C ASN A 263 4.35 -13.94 5.47
N ALA A 264 4.60 -15.07 6.12
CA ALA A 264 5.19 -16.25 5.49
C ALA A 264 4.28 -16.84 4.40
N ALA A 265 2.97 -16.95 4.67
CA ALA A 265 1.99 -17.46 3.71
C ALA A 265 1.86 -16.54 2.49
N CYS A 266 1.84 -15.22 2.67
CA CYS A 266 1.86 -14.24 1.58
C CYS A 266 3.09 -14.39 0.70
N ALA A 267 4.28 -14.49 1.30
CA ALA A 267 5.53 -14.68 0.57
C ALA A 267 5.54 -15.99 -0.24
N GLN A 268 4.96 -17.07 0.29
CA GLN A 268 4.80 -18.33 -0.45
C GLN A 268 3.78 -18.20 -1.58
N ALA A 269 2.62 -17.58 -1.31
CA ALA A 269 1.55 -17.43 -2.29
C ALA A 269 1.98 -16.56 -3.49
N GLN A 270 2.82 -15.54 -3.28
CA GLN A 270 3.41 -14.74 -4.35
C GLN A 270 4.34 -15.55 -5.27
N ARG A 271 4.94 -16.64 -4.77
CA ARG A 271 5.79 -17.54 -5.56
C ARG A 271 4.99 -18.56 -6.36
N LEU A 272 3.72 -18.84 -6.02
CA LEU A 272 2.94 -19.87 -6.69
C LEU A 272 2.63 -19.51 -8.15
N THR A 273 2.22 -18.27 -8.44
CA THR A 273 1.91 -17.83 -9.81
C THR A 273 3.06 -18.05 -10.80
N PRO A 274 4.29 -17.54 -10.57
CA PRO A 274 5.40 -17.76 -11.50
C PRO A 274 5.80 -19.24 -11.58
N LEU A 275 5.69 -20.02 -10.50
CA LEU A 275 5.98 -21.45 -10.52
C LEU A 275 4.98 -22.24 -11.37
N VAL A 276 3.69 -21.95 -11.22
CA VAL A 276 2.62 -22.57 -12.02
C VAL A 276 2.80 -22.24 -13.50
N LEU A 277 3.06 -20.96 -13.83
CA LEU A 277 3.34 -20.56 -15.20
C LEU A 277 4.60 -21.23 -15.76
N ALA A 278 5.68 -21.30 -14.97
CA ALA A 278 6.91 -21.97 -15.39
C ALA A 278 6.71 -23.47 -15.64
N LYS A 279 5.91 -24.15 -14.81
CA LYS A 279 5.54 -25.56 -15.04
C LYS A 279 4.67 -25.74 -16.28
N ALA A 280 3.73 -24.83 -16.52
CA ALA A 280 2.91 -24.82 -17.72
C ALA A 280 3.75 -24.68 -19.00
N PHE A 281 4.67 -23.71 -19.02
CA PHE A 281 5.55 -23.50 -20.18
C PHE A 281 6.61 -24.58 -20.39
N ARG A 282 6.92 -25.39 -19.38
CA ARG A 282 7.77 -26.59 -19.51
C ARG A 282 7.01 -27.85 -19.92
N GLY A 283 5.68 -27.79 -20.03
CA GLY A 283 4.85 -28.97 -20.31
C GLY A 283 4.77 -29.94 -19.11
N GLU A 284 5.09 -29.48 -17.90
CA GLU A 284 5.09 -30.29 -16.67
C GLU A 284 3.77 -30.18 -15.89
N LEU A 285 2.81 -29.38 -16.40
CA LEU A 285 1.56 -29.10 -15.68
C LEU A 285 0.55 -30.24 -15.79
N LEU A 286 0.51 -30.92 -16.93
CA LEU A 286 -0.39 -32.03 -17.22
C LEU A 286 0.40 -33.15 -17.91
N PRO A 287 0.09 -34.43 -17.66
CA PRO A 287 0.62 -35.53 -18.45
C PRO A 287 0.12 -35.44 -19.90
N GLN A 288 0.93 -35.89 -20.86
CA GLN A 288 0.51 -35.99 -22.26
C GLN A 288 -0.64 -37.00 -22.41
N ASP A 289 -1.63 -36.63 -23.21
CA ASP A 289 -2.73 -37.52 -23.57
C ASP A 289 -2.33 -38.31 -24.83
N PRO A 290 -2.33 -39.66 -24.78
CA PRO A 290 -2.01 -40.49 -25.94
C PRO A 290 -2.93 -40.29 -27.15
N SER A 291 -4.11 -39.68 -26.97
CA SER A 291 -5.07 -39.38 -28.03
C SER A 291 -4.82 -38.05 -28.75
N ASP A 292 -3.91 -37.22 -28.24
CA ASP A 292 -3.56 -35.95 -28.90
C ASP A 292 -2.71 -36.16 -30.15
N GLU A 293 -2.88 -35.26 -31.11
CA GLU A 293 -1.95 -35.13 -32.23
C GLU A 293 -0.52 -34.90 -31.70
N PRO A 294 0.50 -35.65 -32.14
CA PRO A 294 1.86 -35.40 -31.69
C PRO A 294 2.35 -34.02 -32.19
N ALA A 295 3.11 -33.30 -31.35
CA ALA A 295 3.63 -31.97 -31.70
C ALA A 295 4.42 -31.93 -33.02
N SER A 296 5.03 -33.05 -33.42
CA SER A 296 5.70 -33.20 -34.72
C SER A 296 4.77 -33.04 -35.92
N ALA A 297 3.53 -33.55 -35.83
CA ALA A 297 2.53 -33.41 -36.88
C ALA A 297 2.03 -31.96 -37.01
N LEU A 298 1.84 -31.27 -35.89
CA LEU A 298 1.52 -29.84 -35.87
C LEU A 298 2.65 -28.99 -36.49
N LEU A 299 3.91 -29.25 -36.12
CA LEU A 299 5.06 -28.53 -36.68
C LEU A 299 5.19 -28.73 -38.18
N ALA A 300 4.97 -29.95 -38.68
CA ALA A 300 4.93 -30.24 -40.10
C ALA A 300 3.83 -29.44 -40.82
N ARG A 301 2.63 -29.36 -40.21
CA ARG A 301 1.51 -28.56 -40.74
C ARG A 301 1.83 -27.07 -40.77
N ILE A 302 2.44 -26.52 -39.72
CA ILE A 302 2.85 -25.10 -39.67
C ILE A 302 3.95 -24.83 -40.70
N ALA A 303 4.91 -25.73 -40.87
CA ALA A 303 5.96 -25.61 -41.89
C ALA A 303 5.36 -25.57 -43.30
N ALA A 304 4.43 -26.48 -43.62
CA ALA A 304 3.72 -26.50 -44.90
C ALA A 304 2.85 -25.25 -45.13
N GLN A 305 2.19 -24.74 -44.08
CA GLN A 305 1.44 -23.47 -44.14
C GLN A 305 2.36 -22.26 -44.34
N ARG A 306 3.55 -22.25 -43.74
CA ARG A 306 4.55 -21.19 -43.94
C ARG A 306 5.14 -21.24 -45.34
N GLU A 307 5.48 -22.41 -45.86
CA GLU A 307 5.95 -22.57 -47.23
C GLU A 307 4.91 -22.09 -48.24
N SER A 308 3.65 -22.51 -48.10
CA SER A 308 2.55 -22.04 -48.96
C SER A 308 2.32 -20.53 -48.82
N ALA A 309 2.40 -19.94 -47.62
CA ALA A 309 2.31 -18.49 -47.45
C ALA A 309 3.50 -17.73 -48.07
N THR A 310 4.73 -18.27 -47.99
CA THR A 310 5.90 -17.68 -48.66
C THR A 310 5.84 -17.82 -50.18
N LEU A 311 5.28 -18.91 -50.70
CA LEU A 311 5.01 -19.09 -52.12
C LEU A 311 3.98 -18.06 -52.59
N VAL A 312 2.88 -17.88 -51.86
CA VAL A 312 1.86 -16.84 -52.16
C VAL A 312 2.45 -15.42 -52.08
N ALA A 313 3.36 -15.16 -51.14
CA ALA A 313 4.06 -13.88 -51.04
C ALA A 313 5.07 -13.64 -52.18
N LYS A 314 5.74 -14.70 -52.68
CA LYS A 314 6.63 -14.66 -53.86
C LYS A 314 5.87 -14.56 -55.18
N ILE A 315 4.65 -15.09 -55.25
CA ILE A 315 3.76 -15.02 -56.44
C ILE A 315 3.10 -13.64 -56.58
N ARG A 316 3.03 -12.84 -55.50
CA ARG A 316 2.68 -11.41 -55.62
C ARG A 316 3.80 -10.67 -56.36
N GLN A 317 3.57 -10.42 -57.66
CA GLN A 317 4.41 -9.56 -58.50
C GLN A 317 4.72 -8.21 -57.80
N PRO A 318 5.89 -7.60 -58.06
CA PRO A 318 6.12 -6.22 -57.63
C PRO A 318 4.98 -5.38 -58.20
N ARG A 319 4.26 -4.67 -57.33
CA ARG A 319 3.28 -3.68 -57.80
C ARG A 319 4.00 -2.76 -58.79
N ALA A 320 3.45 -2.64 -59.99
CA ALA A 320 3.92 -1.73 -61.02
C ALA A 320 4.24 -0.36 -60.41
N PRO A 321 5.30 0.34 -60.86
CA PRO A 321 5.59 1.68 -60.37
C PRO A 321 4.33 2.51 -60.58
N ARG A 322 3.76 2.95 -59.47
CA ARG A 322 2.53 3.73 -59.45
C ARG A 322 2.82 4.99 -60.27
N ALA A 323 2.00 5.27 -61.28
CA ALA A 323 2.09 6.48 -62.09
C ALA A 323 2.35 7.70 -61.17
N ALA A 324 3.27 8.57 -61.60
CA ALA A 324 3.66 9.76 -60.87
C ALA A 324 2.40 10.45 -60.31
N ARG A 325 2.25 10.40 -58.99
CA ARG A 325 1.25 11.22 -58.32
C ARG A 325 1.63 12.66 -58.63
N VAL A 326 0.71 13.40 -59.24
CA VAL A 326 0.65 14.86 -59.14
C VAL A 326 1.04 15.23 -57.71
N PRO A 327 1.97 16.19 -57.48
CA PRO A 327 2.41 16.51 -56.15
C PRO A 327 1.17 16.83 -55.31
N LYS A 328 0.81 15.91 -54.41
CA LYS A 328 0.01 16.32 -53.28
C LYS A 328 0.97 17.19 -52.51
N GLU A 329 0.64 18.48 -52.43
CA GLU A 329 1.25 19.42 -51.51
C GLU A 329 1.75 18.66 -50.29
N SER A 330 3.02 18.87 -49.98
CA SER A 330 3.57 18.61 -48.67
C SER A 330 2.54 19.09 -47.65
N ALA A 331 1.74 18.15 -47.13
CA ALA A 331 1.08 18.35 -45.86
C ALA A 331 2.24 18.40 -44.89
N ASP A 332 2.63 19.65 -44.69
CA ASP A 332 3.71 20.12 -43.89
C ASP A 332 3.77 19.28 -42.61
N MET A 333 4.99 18.91 -42.24
CA MET A 333 5.24 18.51 -40.88
C MET A 333 4.77 19.66 -39.96
N THR A 334 3.56 19.53 -39.44
CA THR A 334 3.25 20.05 -38.11
C THR A 334 3.49 18.83 -37.20
N LYS A 335 4.70 18.52 -36.72
CA LYS A 335 5.56 19.36 -35.84
C LYS A 335 4.83 20.58 -35.27
N SER A 336 3.67 20.35 -34.69
CA SER A 336 3.15 21.06 -33.53
C SER A 336 1.72 20.60 -33.29
N ARG A 337 1.52 19.61 -32.40
CA ARG A 337 0.25 19.34 -31.69
C ARG A 337 0.48 18.53 -30.42
N GLN A 338 1.67 18.65 -29.81
CA GLN A 338 1.88 18.19 -28.44
C GLN A 338 1.44 19.24 -27.41
N ASP A 339 1.02 20.45 -27.83
CA ASP A 339 0.78 21.57 -26.91
C ASP A 339 -0.40 22.50 -27.25
N ASP A 340 -1.33 22.14 -28.13
CA ASP A 340 -2.56 22.95 -28.30
C ASP A 340 -3.79 22.11 -27.98
N ASP A 341 -4.64 22.67 -27.11
CA ASP A 341 -5.86 22.08 -26.58
C ASP A 341 -6.60 21.20 -27.60
N VAL A 342 -6.80 19.94 -27.20
CA VAL A 342 -7.53 18.93 -27.97
C VAL A 342 -8.96 19.42 -28.33
N LYS A 343 -9.49 20.40 -27.58
CA LYS A 343 -10.83 20.95 -27.68
C LYS A 343 -10.90 22.13 -28.65
N GLY A 344 -11.89 22.12 -29.56
CA GLY A 344 -12.19 23.27 -30.43
C GLY A 344 -12.55 22.93 -31.88
N LYS A 345 -12.40 21.68 -32.30
CA LYS A 345 -12.86 21.20 -33.63
C LYS A 345 -13.53 19.83 -33.54
N PRO A 346 -14.59 19.55 -34.34
CA PRO A 346 -15.29 18.26 -34.36
C PRO A 346 -14.45 17.17 -35.05
N TYR A 347 -13.50 16.58 -34.34
CA TYR A 347 -12.55 15.60 -34.85
C TYR A 347 -13.10 14.17 -34.83
N LEU A 348 -13.68 13.73 -33.71
CA LEU A 348 -14.25 12.39 -33.54
C LEU A 348 -15.59 12.27 -34.29
N ALA A 349 -16.43 13.31 -34.22
CA ALA A 349 -17.65 13.43 -35.03
C ALA A 349 -17.35 13.36 -36.53
N GLY A 350 -16.23 13.95 -36.98
CA GLY A 350 -15.78 13.85 -38.37
C GLY A 350 -15.42 12.41 -38.78
N HIS A 351 -14.85 11.63 -37.87
CA HIS A 351 -14.58 10.20 -38.09
C HIS A 351 -15.88 9.37 -38.10
N LEU A 352 -16.80 9.64 -37.17
CA LEU A 352 -18.10 8.98 -37.12
C LEU A 352 -18.92 9.21 -38.39
N ARG A 353 -18.93 10.44 -38.94
CA ARG A 353 -19.59 10.72 -40.23
C ARG A 353 -18.99 9.97 -41.41
N ARG A 354 -17.68 9.70 -41.38
CA ARG A 354 -17.00 8.90 -42.42
C ARG A 354 -17.28 7.40 -42.28
N LEU A 355 -17.50 6.93 -41.05
CA LEU A 355 -17.84 5.54 -40.79
C LEU A 355 -19.30 5.22 -41.15
N GLY A 356 -20.19 6.22 -41.08
CA GLY A 356 -21.56 6.12 -41.62
C GLY A 356 -22.54 5.26 -40.81
N GLU A 357 -22.07 4.58 -39.77
CA GLU A 357 -22.87 3.75 -38.87
C GLU A 357 -22.45 3.98 -37.39
N PRO A 358 -23.32 3.74 -36.41
CA PRO A 358 -22.97 3.79 -34.99
C PRO A 358 -21.87 2.77 -34.65
N VAL A 359 -20.81 3.20 -33.98
CA VAL A 359 -19.67 2.33 -33.65
C VAL A 359 -19.34 2.34 -32.17
N ALA A 360 -18.80 1.24 -31.65
CA ALA A 360 -18.29 1.19 -30.29
C ALA A 360 -17.10 2.15 -30.11
N ALA A 361 -16.95 2.71 -28.90
CA ALA A 361 -15.85 3.63 -28.57
C ALA A 361 -14.46 3.05 -28.88
N GLN A 362 -14.26 1.74 -28.73
CA GLN A 362 -13.01 1.06 -29.08
C GLN A 362 -12.68 1.11 -30.57
N VAL A 363 -13.69 1.07 -31.44
CA VAL A 363 -13.51 1.17 -32.90
C VAL A 363 -13.14 2.60 -33.26
N LEU A 364 -13.88 3.57 -32.72
CA LEU A 364 -13.60 4.99 -32.94
C LEU A 364 -12.19 5.39 -32.44
N PHE A 365 -11.79 4.87 -31.27
CA PHE A 365 -10.45 5.08 -30.71
C PHE A 365 -9.36 4.63 -31.67
N LYS A 366 -9.46 3.41 -32.21
CA LYS A 366 -8.47 2.86 -33.15
C LYS A 366 -8.32 3.68 -34.42
N VAL A 367 -9.41 4.24 -34.95
CA VAL A 367 -9.37 5.02 -36.19
C VAL A 367 -8.94 6.48 -35.94
N SER A 368 -9.12 7.00 -34.73
CA SER A 368 -8.74 8.38 -34.37
C SER A 368 -7.23 8.61 -34.25
N GLU A 369 -6.44 7.54 -34.05
CA GLU A 369 -4.99 7.61 -33.80
C GLU A 369 -4.56 8.56 -32.66
N LEU A 370 -5.48 8.93 -31.76
CA LEU A 370 -5.20 9.77 -30.60
C LEU A 370 -4.57 8.96 -29.46
N PRO A 371 -3.69 9.57 -28.63
CA PRO A 371 -3.36 9.01 -27.32
C PRO A 371 -4.61 8.78 -26.47
N VAL A 372 -4.63 7.74 -25.64
CA VAL A 372 -5.81 7.35 -24.84
C VAL A 372 -6.36 8.52 -24.03
N ALA A 373 -5.49 9.30 -23.39
CA ALA A 373 -5.90 10.44 -22.57
C ALA A 373 -6.57 11.55 -23.41
N ASP A 374 -6.07 11.81 -24.61
CA ASP A 374 -6.59 12.86 -25.49
C ASP A 374 -7.87 12.41 -26.19
N PHE A 375 -7.99 11.12 -26.51
CA PHE A 375 -9.22 10.55 -27.02
C PHE A 375 -10.39 10.76 -26.06
N TYR A 376 -10.21 10.42 -24.77
CA TYR A 376 -11.28 10.60 -23.79
C TYR A 376 -11.58 12.07 -23.50
N LYS A 377 -10.56 12.94 -23.47
CA LYS A 377 -10.76 14.39 -23.34
C LYS A 377 -11.56 14.96 -24.53
N GLN A 378 -11.27 14.50 -25.74
CA GLN A 378 -11.98 14.95 -26.95
C GLN A 378 -13.39 14.39 -27.02
N LEU A 379 -13.57 13.11 -26.69
CA LEU A 379 -14.87 12.47 -26.69
C LEU A 379 -15.80 13.13 -25.68
N ALA A 380 -15.33 13.38 -24.46
CA ALA A 380 -16.10 14.09 -23.45
C ALA A 380 -16.53 15.49 -23.91
N TRP A 381 -15.62 16.24 -24.54
CA TRP A 381 -15.93 17.56 -25.07
C TRP A 381 -16.93 17.51 -26.24
N GLU A 382 -16.72 16.63 -27.22
CA GLU A 382 -17.64 16.53 -28.37
C GLU A 382 -19.03 15.99 -27.99
N VAL A 383 -19.12 15.16 -26.94
CA VAL A 383 -20.40 14.75 -26.35
C VAL A 383 -21.07 15.93 -25.64
N GLU A 384 -20.32 16.71 -24.85
CA GLU A 384 -20.81 17.92 -24.19
C GLU A 384 -21.32 18.97 -25.19
N GLN A 385 -20.65 19.11 -26.34
CA GLN A 385 -21.07 20.01 -27.43
C GLN A 385 -22.19 19.43 -28.33
N GLY A 386 -22.70 18.22 -28.04
CA GLY A 386 -23.72 17.56 -28.85
C GLY A 386 -23.27 17.14 -30.26
N LEU A 387 -21.96 17.13 -30.52
CA LEU A 387 -21.34 16.73 -31.79
C LEU A 387 -21.24 15.21 -31.91
N VAL A 388 -21.22 14.49 -30.79
CA VAL A 388 -21.28 13.04 -30.68
C VAL A 388 -22.41 12.67 -29.72
N LYS A 389 -23.24 11.69 -30.09
CA LYS A 389 -24.20 11.08 -29.18
C LYS A 389 -23.64 9.77 -28.65
N ASP A 390 -23.71 9.60 -27.34
CA ASP A 390 -23.34 8.36 -26.65
C ASP A 390 -24.59 7.62 -26.19
N ASN A 391 -24.84 6.45 -26.79
CA ASN A 391 -25.99 5.59 -26.51
C ASN A 391 -25.61 4.42 -25.58
N THR A 392 -24.65 4.61 -24.67
CA THR A 392 -24.13 3.64 -23.67
C THR A 392 -23.35 2.45 -24.27
N THR A 393 -23.69 2.03 -25.49
CA THR A 393 -23.07 0.89 -26.19
C THR A 393 -22.50 1.27 -27.56
N SER A 394 -22.87 2.44 -28.09
CA SER A 394 -22.43 2.93 -29.39
C SER A 394 -22.35 4.46 -29.42
N LEU A 395 -21.47 4.97 -30.28
CA LEU A 395 -21.28 6.38 -30.57
C LEU A 395 -21.76 6.67 -31.99
N GLU A 396 -22.51 7.74 -32.16
CA GLU A 396 -23.01 8.20 -33.45
C GLU A 396 -22.83 9.72 -33.62
N PRO A 397 -22.74 10.23 -34.86
CA PRO A 397 -22.55 11.66 -35.06
C PRO A 397 -23.80 12.44 -34.63
N GLY A 398 -23.62 13.41 -33.75
CA GLY A 398 -24.66 14.35 -33.36
C GLY A 398 -24.87 15.45 -34.41
N HIS A 399 -26.05 16.07 -34.39
CA HIS A 399 -26.31 17.30 -35.10
C HIS A 399 -25.93 18.46 -34.18
N ALA A 400 -24.98 19.30 -34.61
CA ALA A 400 -24.64 20.50 -33.87
C ALA A 400 -25.92 21.32 -33.63
N ALA A 401 -26.18 21.72 -32.39
CA ALA A 401 -27.06 22.85 -32.15
C ALA A 401 -26.40 24.07 -32.81
N GLY A 402 -27.12 24.72 -33.72
CA GLY A 402 -26.64 25.92 -34.41
C GLY A 402 -26.35 27.06 -33.47
#